data_AF-A0AAF0S4R5-F1
#
_entry.id   AF-A0AAF0S4R5-F1
#
_cell.length_a   1.000
_cell.length_b   1.000
_cell.length_c   1.000
_cell.angle_alpha   90.00
_cell.angle_beta   90.00
_cell.angle_gamma   90.00
#
_symmetry.space_group_name_H-M   'P 1'
#
loop_
_entity.id
_entity.type
_entity.pdbx_description
1 polymer ?
#
loop_
_entity_poly.entity_id
_entity_poly.type
_entity_poly.pdbx_seq_one_letter_code
_entity_poly.pdbx_strand_id
1 'polypeptide(L)'
;MQQPTPAQWKLLRRVSAGQVFRPMKGDMVRLPKSVTNGKPDLAAGVPVNSKTMQALIDLGLVDVQWWWKGVEKAVPTDAGAALLAEHQRTNRLDAD
;
A
#
# COMPACT_ATOMS: atom_id res chain seq x y z
N MET A 1 20.69 -1.97 -3.19
CA MET A 1 19.22 -1.81 -3.25
C MET A 1 18.90 -0.37 -2.90
N GLN A 2 18.08 0.33 -3.69
CA GLN A 2 17.67 1.70 -3.37
C GLN A 2 16.64 1.66 -2.24
N GLN A 3 16.88 2.40 -1.15
CA GLN A 3 15.93 2.45 -0.04
C GLN A 3 14.66 3.20 -0.44
N PRO A 4 13.48 2.80 0.07
CA PRO A 4 12.26 3.56 -0.16
C PRO A 4 12.35 4.98 0.40
N THR A 5 11.79 5.94 -0.33
CA THR A 5 11.62 7.33 0.14
C THR A 5 10.59 7.41 1.28
N PRO A 6 10.55 8.51 2.06
CA PRO A 6 9.56 8.66 3.14
C PRO A 6 8.10 8.51 2.68
N ALA A 7 7.77 8.95 1.46
CA ALA A 7 6.44 8.79 0.87
C ALA A 7 6.13 7.32 0.55
N GLN A 8 7.10 6.58 0.01
CA GLN A 8 7.00 5.15 -0.27
C GLN A 8 6.86 4.34 1.02
N TRP A 9 7.63 4.65 2.06
CA TRP A 9 7.49 4.03 3.39
C TRP A 9 6.10 4.23 3.98
N LYS A 10 5.58 5.46 3.92
CA LYS A 10 4.24 5.79 4.40
C LYS A 10 3.16 5.00 3.65
N LEU A 11 3.33 4.82 2.34
CA LEU A 11 2.40 4.05 1.52
C LEU A 11 2.50 2.54 1.79
N LEU A 12 3.71 1.98 1.84
CA LEU A 12 3.96 0.57 2.15
C LEU A 12 3.39 0.16 3.51
N ARG A 13 3.52 1.02 4.54
CA ARG A 13 2.87 0.82 5.85
C ARG A 13 1.36 0.69 5.75
N ARG A 14 0.72 1.51 4.91
CA ARG A 14 -0.73 1.51 4.74
C ARG A 14 -1.21 0.26 3.99
N VAL A 15 -0.49 -0.13 2.94
CA VAL A 15 -0.72 -1.38 2.20
C VAL A 15 -0.59 -2.58 3.16
N SER A 16 0.47 -2.61 3.96
CA SER A 16 0.71 -3.67 4.95
C SER A 16 -0.32 -3.70 6.08
N ALA A 17 -0.90 -2.55 6.44
CA ALA A 17 -2.00 -2.46 7.41
C ALA A 17 -3.36 -2.93 6.85
N GLY A 18 -3.39 -3.46 5.62
CA GLY A 18 -4.60 -3.97 4.97
C GLY A 18 -5.51 -2.88 4.44
N GLN A 19 -5.04 -1.64 4.29
CA GLN A 19 -5.80 -0.62 3.57
C GLN A 19 -6.01 -1.05 2.13
N VAL A 20 -7.18 -0.75 1.57
CA VAL A 20 -7.53 -1.12 0.21
C VAL A 20 -7.22 0.05 -0.72
N PHE A 21 -6.66 -0.27 -1.88
CA PHE A 21 -6.33 0.70 -2.91
C PHE A 21 -6.79 0.16 -4.25
N ARG A 22 -7.46 0.99 -5.04
CA ARG A 22 -7.90 0.65 -6.40
C ARG A 22 -7.21 1.54 -7.45
N PRO A 23 -6.85 1.00 -8.62
CA PRO A 23 -6.49 1.84 -9.75
C PRO A 23 -7.74 2.49 -10.37
N MET A 24 -7.62 3.76 -10.75
CA MET A 24 -8.60 4.50 -11.54
C MET A 24 -7.85 5.25 -12.64
N LYS A 25 -8.00 4.85 -13.91
CA LYS A 25 -7.47 5.51 -15.13
C LYS A 25 -6.20 6.37 -14.88
N GLY A 26 -5.07 5.71 -14.62
CA GLY A 26 -3.76 6.37 -14.43
C GLY A 26 -3.43 6.77 -13.00
N ASP A 27 -4.41 6.74 -12.09
CA ASP A 27 -4.26 7.07 -10.68
C ASP A 27 -4.53 5.88 -9.75
N MET A 28 -4.06 6.00 -8.50
CA MET A 28 -4.39 5.08 -7.42
C MET A 28 -5.23 5.78 -6.38
N VAL A 29 -6.32 5.14 -5.96
CA VAL A 29 -7.25 5.69 -4.97
C VAL A 29 -7.30 4.77 -3.78
N ARG A 30 -7.00 5.32 -2.60
CA ARG A 30 -7.14 4.62 -1.33
C ARG A 30 -8.61 4.65 -0.91
N LEU A 31 -9.19 3.48 -0.69
CA LEU A 31 -10.55 3.35 -0.19
C LEU A 31 -10.58 3.51 1.33
N PRO A 32 -11.71 3.97 1.91
CA PRO A 32 -11.90 3.98 3.36
C PRO A 32 -11.74 2.57 3.93
N LYS A 33 -11.25 2.47 5.17
CA LYS A 33 -11.08 1.18 5.88
C LYS A 33 -12.42 0.46 6.09
N SER A 34 -13.52 1.21 6.12
CA SER A 34 -14.86 0.70 6.33
C SER A 34 -15.32 -0.16 5.15
N VAL A 35 -15.08 -1.46 5.25
CA VAL A 35 -15.77 -2.46 4.44
C VAL A 35 -17.12 -2.70 5.11
N THR A 36 -18.13 -1.91 4.76
CA THR A 36 -19.50 -2.10 5.29
C THR A 36 -20.11 -3.32 4.60
N ASN A 37 -20.46 -4.36 5.35
CA ASN A 37 -21.08 -5.60 4.82
C ASN A 37 -20.26 -6.30 3.70
N GLY A 38 -18.93 -6.33 3.82
CA GLY A 38 -18.06 -6.95 2.81
C GLY A 38 -17.89 -6.13 1.52
N LYS A 39 -18.48 -4.93 1.45
CA LYS A 39 -18.38 -4.03 0.29
C LYS A 39 -17.49 -2.83 0.64
N PRO A 40 -16.45 -2.55 -0.13
CA PRO A 40 -15.70 -1.31 0.02
C PRO A 40 -16.55 -0.11 -0.40
N ASP A 41 -16.46 0.99 0.33
CA ASP A 41 -17.02 2.27 -0.11
C ASP A 41 -16.18 2.83 -1.25
N LEU A 42 -16.74 2.79 -2.46
CA LEU A 42 -16.09 3.25 -3.69
C LEU A 42 -16.26 4.76 -3.95
N ALA A 43 -17.12 5.44 -3.18
CA ALA A 43 -17.42 6.86 -3.36
C ALA A 43 -16.48 7.76 -2.54
N ALA A 44 -16.01 7.30 -1.38
CA ALA A 44 -15.21 8.10 -0.45
C ALA A 44 -13.67 7.89 -0.60
N GLY A 45 -13.20 7.57 -1.80
CA GLY A 45 -11.79 7.30 -2.06
C GLY A 45 -10.89 8.55 -1.95
N VAL A 46 -9.71 8.40 -1.33
CA VAL A 46 -8.69 9.45 -1.26
C VAL A 46 -7.61 9.19 -2.30
N PRO A 47 -7.28 10.16 -3.19
CA PRO A 47 -6.22 9.99 -4.16
C PRO A 47 -4.87 9.71 -3.49
N VAL A 48 -4.11 8.81 -4.09
CA VAL A 48 -2.73 8.48 -3.73
C VAL A 48 -1.87 8.80 -4.94
N ASN A 49 -0.68 9.33 -4.68
CA ASN A 49 0.29 9.60 -5.75
C ASN A 49 0.60 8.29 -6.50
N SER A 50 0.17 8.21 -7.75
CA SER A 50 0.31 7.05 -8.62
C SER A 50 1.76 6.67 -8.87
N LYS A 51 2.66 7.65 -9.00
CA LYS A 51 4.10 7.41 -9.16
C LYS A 51 4.71 6.73 -7.93
N THR A 52 4.23 7.08 -6.73
CA THR A 52 4.70 6.44 -5.49
C THR A 52 4.23 4.99 -5.39
N MET A 53 3.00 4.68 -5.80
CA MET A 53 2.53 3.30 -5.86
C MET A 53 3.29 2.50 -6.92
N GLN A 54 3.41 3.05 -8.14
CA GLN A 54 4.11 2.40 -9.23
C GLN A 54 5.56 2.09 -8.85
N ALA A 55 6.26 3.03 -8.22
CA ALA A 55 7.63 2.78 -7.75
C ALA A 55 7.71 1.64 -6.71
N LEU A 56 6.71 1.44 -5.85
CA LEU A 56 6.69 0.29 -4.93
C LEU A 56 6.44 -1.03 -5.66
N ILE A 57 5.65 -1.01 -6.73
CA ILE A 57 5.41 -2.16 -7.61
C ILE A 57 6.67 -2.50 -8.40
N ASP A 58 7.33 -1.49 -8.98
CA ASP A 58 8.57 -1.65 -9.76
C ASP A 58 9.72 -2.18 -8.88
N LEU A 59 9.73 -1.82 -7.59
CA LEU A 59 10.67 -2.36 -6.60
C LEU A 59 10.30 -3.77 -6.10
N GLY A 60 9.16 -4.33 -6.54
CA GLY A 60 8.67 -5.63 -6.11
C GLY A 60 8.25 -5.68 -4.64
N LEU A 61 7.93 -4.54 -4.03
CA LEU A 61 7.52 -4.44 -2.62
C LEU A 61 6.00 -4.50 -2.44
N VAL A 62 5.25 -4.17 -3.50
CA VAL A 62 3.79 -4.19 -3.53
C VAL A 62 3.35 -4.91 -4.79
N ASP A 63 2.30 -5.71 -4.67
CA ASP A 63 1.63 -6.36 -5.78
C ASP A 63 0.16 -5.90 -5.84
N VAL A 64 -0.43 -5.94 -7.03
CA VAL A 64 -1.82 -5.54 -7.26
C VAL A 64 -2.60 -6.79 -7.63
N GLN A 65 -3.49 -7.20 -6.74
CA GLN A 65 -4.24 -8.44 -6.88
C GLN A 65 -5.73 -8.18 -7.02
N TRP A 66 -6.42 -9.08 -7.71
CA TRP A 66 -7.87 -9.05 -7.81
C TRP A 66 -8.51 -9.32 -6.45
N TRP A 67 -9.44 -8.46 -6.02
CA TRP A 67 -10.06 -8.58 -4.70
C TRP A 67 -11.58 -8.73 -4.76
N TRP A 68 -12.31 -7.81 -5.40
CA TRP A 68 -13.78 -7.85 -5.38
C TRP A 68 -14.43 -7.09 -6.53
N LYS A 69 -15.34 -7.73 -7.31
CA LYS A 69 -16.18 -7.10 -8.36
C LYS A 69 -15.49 -5.99 -9.18
N GLY A 70 -14.38 -6.30 -9.84
CA GLY A 70 -13.66 -5.30 -10.67
C GLY A 70 -12.78 -4.35 -9.89
N VAL A 71 -12.61 -4.58 -8.58
CA VAL A 71 -11.71 -3.84 -7.71
C VAL A 71 -10.46 -4.68 -7.47
N GLU A 72 -9.34 -4.09 -7.86
CA GLU A 72 -8.01 -4.58 -7.53
C GLU A 72 -7.58 -3.98 -6.19
N LYS A 73 -6.70 -4.69 -5.47
CA LYS A 73 -6.18 -4.31 -4.17
C LYS A 73 -4.66 -4.43 -4.19
N ALA A 74 -3.99 -3.36 -3.77
CA ALA A 74 -2.57 -3.41 -3.46
C ALA A 74 -2.33 -4.20 -2.16
N VAL A 75 -1.40 -5.16 -2.20
CA VAL A 75 -0.95 -5.98 -1.08
C VAL A 75 0.59 -5.95 -1.00
N PRO A 76 1.19 -6.02 0.20
CA PRO A 76 2.65 -6.10 0.29
C PRO A 76 3.10 -7.47 -0.22
N THR A 77 4.21 -7.51 -0.95
CA THR A 77 4.91 -8.78 -1.22
C THR A 77 5.65 -9.26 0.02
N ASP A 78 6.14 -10.50 0.02
CA ASP A 78 6.99 -11.01 1.10
C ASP A 78 8.22 -10.13 1.32
N ALA A 79 8.83 -9.66 0.21
CA ALA A 79 9.95 -8.73 0.26
C ALA A 79 9.55 -7.37 0.87
N GLY A 80 8.40 -6.82 0.47
CA GLY A 80 7.88 -5.57 1.03
C GLY A 80 7.55 -5.68 2.52
N ALA A 81 6.95 -6.78 2.94
CA ALA A 81 6.62 -7.07 4.33
C ALA A 81 7.89 -7.23 5.19
N ALA A 82 8.87 -8.01 4.71
CA ALA A 82 10.15 -8.19 5.39
C ALA A 82 10.94 -6.89 5.51
N LEU A 83 11.01 -6.11 4.43
CA LEU A 83 11.69 -4.81 4.41
C LEU A 83 11.05 -3.83 5.39
N LEU A 84 9.71 -3.82 5.47
CA LEU A 84 9.01 -2.98 6.44
C LEU A 84 9.21 -3.44 7.88
N ALA A 85 9.21 -4.75 8.13
CA ALA A 85 9.47 -5.29 9.46
C ALA A 85 10.89 -4.92 9.94
N GLU A 86 11.88 -5.01 9.05
CA GLU A 86 13.26 -4.64 9.38
C GLU A 86 13.38 -3.14 9.69
N HIS A 87 12.82 -2.27 8.83
CA HIS A 87 12.83 -0.83 9.06
C HIS A 87 12.14 -0.43 10.38
N GLN A 88 11.08 -1.14 10.78
CA GLN A 88 10.42 -0.92 12.07
C GLN A 88 11.26 -1.41 13.26
N ARG A 89 12.05 -2.47 13.09
CA ARG A 89 12.98 -2.94 14.13
C ARG A 89 14.10 -1.94 14.33
N THR A 90 14.75 -1.48 13.27
CA THR A 90 15.86 -0.51 13.37
C THR A 90 15.40 0.79 14.03
N ASN A 91 14.29 1.39 13.56
CA ASN A 91 13.74 2.61 14.17
C ASN A 91 13.27 2.44 15.63
N ARG A 92 13.02 1.20 16.08
CA ARG A 92 12.69 0.92 17.49
C ARG A 92 13.95 0.77 18.35
N LEU A 93 15.07 0.36 17.76
CA LEU A 93 16.35 0.22 18.43
C LEU A 93 17.07 1.58 18.58
N ASP A 94 16.77 2.58 17.75
CA ASP A 94 17.27 3.95 17.87
C ASP A 94 16.52 4.82 18.91
N ALA A 95 15.56 4.23 19.66
CA ALA A 95 14.72 4.92 20.64
C ALA A 95 15.02 4.54 22.10
N ASP A 96 16.08 3.77 22.33
CA ASP A 96 16.66 3.39 23.64
C ASP A 96 18.07 3.98 23.78
#